data_AF-A0AAD7R2R8-F1
#
_entry.id   AF-A0AAD7R2R8-F1
#
_cell.length_a   1.000
_cell.length_b   1.000
_cell.length_c   1.000
_cell.angle_alpha   90.00
_cell.angle_beta   90.00
_cell.angle_gamma   90.00
#
_symmetry.space_group_name_H-M   'P 1'
#
loop_
_entity.id
_entity.type
_entity.pdbx_description
1 polymer ?
#
loop_
_entity_poly.entity_id
_entity_poly.type
_entity_poly.pdbx_seq_one_letter_code
_entity_poly.pdbx_strand_id
1 'polypeptide(L)'
;MAGDCRMVDVFRSLHPGREGFTWASADGSRASRIDFLFARGFVGVSASLAPVFFTDHSLLLCSLAVGQGVSVGRGAWRLNCSLLESQVVREAFRAQYAHWQTLQGLYGSRAEWWEEVKGRVKGFFVVVGKERRVKERRVWAGLQRRLNRNFSLLHGGFDFRAEVEEVKREMAAIAARRSQSIIFRSKEREVDEGETCSRFF
;
A
#
# COMPACT_ATOMS: atom_id res chain seq x y z
N MET A 1 0.70 -23.42 -38.32
CA MET A 1 0.01 -23.97 -37.13
C MET A 1 0.50 -23.18 -35.92
N ALA A 2 -0.35 -22.33 -35.33
CA ALA A 2 0.01 -21.60 -34.12
C ALA A 2 0.23 -22.61 -32.99
N GLY A 3 1.43 -22.59 -32.39
CA GLY A 3 1.80 -23.54 -31.35
C GLY A 3 0.87 -23.42 -30.15
N ASP A 4 0.43 -24.57 -29.65
CA ASP A 4 -0.46 -24.69 -28.51
C ASP A 4 0.25 -24.15 -27.24
N CYS A 5 -0.02 -22.89 -26.91
CA CYS A 5 0.53 -22.23 -25.74
C CYS A 5 -0.12 -22.86 -24.51
N ARG A 6 0.54 -23.85 -23.90
CA ARG A 6 0.14 -24.56 -22.66
C ARG A 6 0.02 -23.63 -21.43
N MET A 7 -0.91 -22.69 -21.48
CA MET A 7 -1.25 -21.80 -20.38
C MET A 7 -2.44 -22.40 -19.64
N VAL A 8 -2.35 -22.43 -18.32
CA VAL A 8 -3.44 -22.90 -17.46
C VAL A 8 -4.04 -21.72 -16.71
N ASP A 9 -5.36 -21.79 -16.51
CA ASP A 9 -6.06 -20.87 -15.62
C ASP A 9 -5.63 -21.16 -14.18
N VAL A 10 -4.92 -20.20 -13.57
CA VAL A 10 -4.34 -20.36 -12.23
C VAL A 10 -5.41 -20.58 -11.17
N PHE A 11 -6.49 -19.79 -11.22
CA PHE A 11 -7.53 -19.88 -10.20
C PHE A 11 -8.26 -21.21 -10.31
N ARG A 12 -8.64 -21.62 -11.53
CA ARG A 12 -9.35 -22.90 -11.74
C ARG A 12 -8.47 -24.10 -11.40
N SER A 13 -7.18 -24.04 -11.71
CA SER A 13 -6.24 -25.13 -11.39
C SER A 13 -6.09 -25.32 -9.89
N LEU A 14 -6.08 -24.22 -9.11
CA LEU A 14 -5.98 -24.26 -7.65
C LEU A 14 -7.32 -24.56 -6.95
N HIS A 15 -8.45 -24.20 -7.57
CA HIS A 15 -9.79 -24.31 -6.99
C HIS A 15 -10.79 -24.97 -7.95
N PRO A 16 -10.59 -26.25 -8.33
CA PRO A 16 -11.37 -26.89 -9.40
C PRO A 16 -12.89 -26.88 -9.14
N GLY A 17 -13.31 -26.99 -7.88
CA GLY A 17 -14.72 -27.02 -7.47
C GLY A 17 -15.33 -25.67 -7.08
N ARG A 18 -14.60 -24.55 -7.18
CA ARG A 18 -15.15 -23.23 -6.85
C ARG A 18 -15.66 -22.53 -8.12
N GLU A 19 -16.81 -21.88 -8.03
CA GLU A 19 -17.36 -21.07 -9.12
C GLU A 19 -16.39 -19.93 -9.48
N GLY A 20 -15.95 -19.19 -8.45
CA GLY A 20 -14.94 -18.16 -8.59
C GLY A 20 -15.44 -16.91 -9.30
N PHE A 21 -16.70 -16.53 -9.12
CA PHE A 21 -17.24 -15.31 -9.72
C PHE A 21 -16.41 -14.09 -9.33
N THR A 22 -16.05 -13.30 -10.32
CA THR A 22 -15.29 -12.06 -10.15
C THR A 22 -16.17 -10.85 -10.38
N TRP A 23 -17.38 -11.03 -10.89
CA TRP A 23 -18.38 -9.99 -11.08
C TRP A 23 -19.76 -10.51 -10.69
N ALA A 24 -20.58 -9.62 -10.12
CA ALA A 24 -21.99 -9.86 -9.86
C ALA A 24 -22.81 -8.61 -10.20
N SER A 25 -24.04 -8.80 -10.68
CA SER A 25 -24.97 -7.69 -10.90
C SER A 25 -25.34 -7.02 -9.59
N ALA A 26 -25.72 -5.74 -9.66
CA ALA A 26 -26.06 -4.97 -8.46
C ALA A 26 -27.20 -5.61 -7.65
N ASP A 27 -28.17 -6.24 -8.31
CA ASP A 27 -29.29 -6.98 -7.69
C ASP A 27 -28.90 -8.40 -7.24
N GLY A 28 -27.70 -8.89 -7.56
CA GLY A 28 -27.22 -10.23 -7.24
C GLY A 28 -27.85 -11.36 -8.07
N SER A 29 -28.68 -11.03 -9.07
CA SER A 29 -29.36 -12.03 -9.89
C SER A 29 -28.44 -12.74 -10.90
N ARG A 30 -27.30 -12.13 -11.22
CA ARG A 30 -26.32 -12.65 -12.17
C ARG A 30 -24.93 -12.57 -11.58
N ALA A 31 -24.14 -13.60 -11.84
CA ALA A 31 -22.73 -13.60 -11.51
C ALA A 31 -21.94 -14.29 -12.63
N SER A 32 -20.72 -13.82 -12.84
CA SER A 32 -19.83 -14.39 -13.85
C SER A 32 -18.38 -14.30 -13.39
N ARG A 33 -17.57 -15.22 -13.90
CA ARG A 33 -16.12 -15.18 -13.74
C ARG A 33 -15.55 -14.65 -15.03
N ILE A 34 -15.15 -13.38 -15.02
CA ILE A 34 -14.69 -12.64 -16.20
C ILE A 34 -13.26 -12.11 -16.06
N ASP A 35 -12.66 -12.24 -14.86
CA ASP A 35 -11.26 -11.90 -14.61
C ASP A 35 -10.43 -13.19 -14.44
N PHE A 36 -9.36 -13.30 -15.22
CA PHE A 36 -8.55 -14.52 -15.30
C PHE A 36 -7.05 -14.20 -15.21
N LEU A 37 -6.29 -15.14 -14.66
CA LEU A 37 -4.84 -15.16 -14.77
C LEU A 37 -4.43 -16.49 -15.41
N PHE A 38 -3.84 -16.41 -16.61
CA PHE A 38 -3.34 -17.57 -17.35
C PHE A 38 -1.83 -17.62 -17.31
N ALA A 39 -1.31 -18.82 -17.11
CA ALA A 39 0.05 -18.95 -16.65
C ALA A 39 0.62 -20.36 -16.97
N ARG A 40 1.87 -20.46 -17.44
CA ARG A 40 2.61 -21.71 -17.69
C ARG A 40 3.75 -21.96 -16.69
N GLY A 41 3.89 -23.19 -16.18
CA GLY A 41 5.09 -23.63 -15.43
C GLY A 41 5.20 -23.08 -14.01
N PHE A 42 4.08 -22.87 -13.33
CA PHE A 42 4.04 -22.19 -12.03
C PHE A 42 4.35 -23.13 -10.86
N VAL A 43 5.33 -22.74 -10.04
CA VAL A 43 5.66 -23.38 -8.75
C VAL A 43 5.40 -22.35 -7.64
N GLY A 44 4.66 -22.75 -6.60
CA GLY A 44 4.45 -21.92 -5.41
C GLY A 44 3.46 -20.77 -5.59
N VAL A 45 2.35 -21.00 -6.29
CA VAL A 45 1.31 -19.99 -6.50
C VAL A 45 0.13 -20.16 -5.57
N SER A 46 -0.35 -19.05 -5.00
CA SER A 46 -1.67 -18.97 -4.39
C SER A 46 -2.56 -18.06 -5.24
N ALA A 47 -3.86 -18.37 -5.28
CA ALA A 47 -4.87 -17.52 -5.89
C ALA A 47 -6.07 -17.41 -4.96
N SER A 48 -6.58 -16.19 -4.77
CA SER A 48 -7.75 -15.91 -3.93
C SER A 48 -8.56 -14.77 -4.51
N LEU A 49 -9.86 -14.79 -4.24
CA LEU A 49 -10.77 -13.67 -4.55
C LEU A 49 -11.00 -12.84 -3.30
N ALA A 50 -11.04 -11.52 -3.46
CA ALA A 50 -11.41 -10.60 -2.40
C ALA A 50 -12.26 -9.45 -2.95
N PRO A 51 -13.35 -9.05 -2.28
CA PRO A 51 -14.09 -7.86 -2.66
C PRO A 51 -13.21 -6.61 -2.54
N VAL A 52 -13.42 -5.65 -3.44
CA VAL A 52 -12.74 -4.35 -3.42
C VAL A 52 -13.75 -3.21 -3.38
N PHE A 53 -13.30 -2.04 -2.94
CA PHE A 53 -14.18 -0.90 -2.70
C PHE A 53 -14.49 -0.06 -3.94
N PHE A 54 -13.69 -0.16 -4.99
CA PHE A 54 -13.70 0.79 -6.10
C PHE A 54 -14.41 0.27 -7.36
N THR A 55 -14.96 -0.94 -7.31
CA THR A 55 -15.68 -1.59 -8.42
C THR A 55 -16.68 -2.61 -7.84
N ASP A 56 -17.59 -3.05 -8.70
CA ASP A 56 -18.46 -4.21 -8.57
C ASP A 56 -17.73 -5.55 -8.80
N HIS A 57 -16.49 -5.50 -9.31
CA HIS A 57 -15.63 -6.68 -9.41
C HIS A 57 -15.00 -7.08 -8.06
N SER A 58 -14.66 -8.36 -7.95
CA SER A 58 -13.75 -8.90 -6.94
C SER A 58 -12.33 -8.99 -7.50
N LEU A 59 -11.35 -8.64 -6.67
CA LEU A 59 -9.94 -8.78 -6.99
C LEU A 59 -9.53 -10.25 -7.06
N LEU A 60 -8.99 -10.67 -8.20
CA LEU A 60 -8.20 -11.89 -8.32
C LEU A 60 -6.76 -11.64 -7.87
N LEU A 61 -6.46 -11.98 -6.61
CA LEU A 61 -5.13 -11.87 -6.03
C LEU A 61 -4.35 -13.17 -6.28
N CYS A 62 -3.24 -13.06 -7.01
CA CYS A 62 -2.31 -14.17 -7.23
C CYS A 62 -0.93 -13.83 -6.67
N SER A 63 -0.34 -14.74 -5.88
CA SER A 63 1.03 -14.61 -5.39
C SER A 63 1.93 -15.56 -6.15
N LEU A 64 3.01 -15.03 -6.73
CA LEU A 64 3.94 -15.79 -7.55
C LEU A 64 5.31 -15.83 -6.86
N ALA A 65 5.92 -17.01 -6.76
CA ALA A 65 7.31 -17.12 -6.35
C ALA A 65 8.20 -16.70 -7.52
N VAL A 66 8.74 -15.48 -7.46
CA VAL A 66 9.82 -15.07 -8.36
C VAL A 66 11.11 -15.71 -7.83
N GLY A 67 11.88 -16.37 -8.69
CA GLY A 67 13.10 -17.08 -8.30
C GLY A 67 14.11 -16.21 -7.55
N GLN A 68 15.11 -16.84 -6.92
CA GLN A 68 16.18 -16.11 -6.24
C GLN A 68 16.94 -15.22 -7.24
N GLY A 69 17.28 -13.99 -6.85
CA GLY A 69 18.06 -13.06 -7.68
C GLY A 69 17.45 -11.66 -7.89
N VAL A 70 16.18 -11.44 -7.50
CA VAL A 70 15.60 -10.10 -7.51
C VAL A 70 15.97 -9.35 -6.23
N SER A 71 17.00 -8.52 -6.30
CA SER A 71 17.32 -7.56 -5.23
C SER A 71 16.66 -6.21 -5.54
N VAL A 72 15.67 -5.82 -4.73
CA VAL A 72 15.20 -4.43 -4.73
C VAL A 72 16.18 -3.61 -3.89
N GLY A 73 16.85 -2.65 -4.52
CA GLY A 73 17.79 -1.76 -3.83
C GLY A 73 17.10 -0.92 -2.75
N ARG A 74 17.88 -0.49 -1.75
CA ARG A 74 17.42 0.50 -0.76
C ARG A 74 17.40 1.86 -1.46
N GLY A 75 16.28 2.20 -2.10
CA GLY A 75 16.11 3.52 -2.71
C GLY A 75 16.43 4.68 -1.75
N ALA A 76 16.54 5.89 -2.28
CA ALA A 76 16.82 7.07 -1.46
C ALA A 76 15.72 7.26 -0.39
N TRP A 77 16.14 7.62 0.82
CA TRP A 77 15.17 7.99 1.86
C TRP A 77 14.72 9.43 1.66
N ARG A 78 13.40 9.64 1.68
CA ARG A 78 12.78 10.95 1.63
C ARG A 78 11.83 11.13 2.81
N LEU A 79 11.80 12.34 3.36
CA LEU A 79 10.86 12.69 4.41
C LEU A 79 9.45 12.74 3.83
N ASN A 80 8.50 12.05 4.46
CA ASN A 80 7.09 12.27 4.17
C ASN A 80 6.65 13.59 4.83
N CYS A 81 6.54 14.66 4.05
CA CYS A 81 6.22 15.99 4.56
C CYS A 81 4.85 16.06 5.25
N SER A 82 3.89 15.17 4.95
CA SER A 82 2.63 15.10 5.70
C SER A 82 2.80 14.72 7.18
N LEU A 83 3.99 14.26 7.60
CA LEU A 83 4.32 14.10 9.03
C LEU A 83 4.47 15.46 9.73
N LEU A 84 4.87 16.49 9.00
CA LEU A 84 5.07 17.85 9.52
C LEU A 84 3.75 18.59 9.78
N GLU A 85 2.64 18.10 9.23
CA GLU A 85 1.30 18.64 9.47
C GLU A 85 0.77 18.26 10.87
N SER A 86 1.34 17.22 11.50
CA SER A 86 0.90 16.75 12.82
C SER A 86 1.51 17.59 13.94
N GLN A 87 0.66 18.31 14.68
CA GLN A 87 1.10 19.11 15.83
C GLN A 87 1.92 18.31 16.84
N VAL A 88 1.45 17.10 17.17
CA VAL A 88 2.14 16.18 18.10
C VAL A 88 3.54 15.83 17.60
N VAL A 89 3.70 15.55 16.30
CA VAL A 89 5.01 15.25 15.71
C VAL A 89 5.92 16.48 15.76
N ARG A 90 5.40 17.68 15.48
CA ARG A 90 6.16 18.93 15.55
C ARG A 90 6.66 19.22 16.95
N GLU A 91 5.81 19.07 17.96
CA GLU A 91 6.16 19.28 19.37
C GLU A 91 7.21 18.27 19.84
N ALA A 92 7.00 16.99 19.54
CA ALA A 92 7.97 15.94 19.87
C ALA A 92 9.33 16.19 19.19
N PHE A 93 9.32 16.61 17.92
CA PHE A 93 10.54 16.95 17.20
C PHE A 93 11.25 18.16 17.83
N ARG A 94 10.52 19.22 18.16
CA ARG A 94 11.08 20.42 18.80
C ARG A 94 11.74 20.08 20.14
N ALA A 95 11.11 19.25 20.95
CA ALA A 95 11.67 18.81 22.23
C ALA A 95 12.97 18.00 22.03
N GLN A 96 12.97 17.06 21.09
CA GLN A 96 14.17 16.28 20.74
C GLN A 96 15.30 17.16 20.20
N TYR A 97 14.97 18.08 19.29
CA TYR A 97 15.94 19.01 18.71
C TYR A 97 16.55 19.93 19.77
N ALA A 98 15.73 20.50 20.66
CA ALA A 98 16.20 21.31 21.78
C ALA A 98 17.19 20.53 22.67
N HIS A 99 16.91 19.25 22.93
CA HIS A 99 17.85 18.38 23.64
C HIS A 99 19.16 18.16 22.86
N TRP A 100 19.11 17.93 21.55
CA TRP A 100 20.34 17.74 20.75
C TRP A 100 21.21 19.00 20.68
N GLN A 101 20.62 20.19 20.80
CA GLN A 101 21.36 21.44 20.91
C GLN A 101 22.19 21.49 22.20
N THR A 102 21.72 20.91 23.32
CA THR A 102 22.50 20.88 24.56
C THR A 102 23.73 19.97 24.49
N LEU A 103 23.78 19.08 23.48
CA LEU A 103 24.91 18.17 23.25
C LEU A 103 25.99 18.77 22.36
N GLN A 104 25.81 20.00 21.85
CA GLN A 104 26.73 20.60 20.88
C GLN A 104 28.18 20.68 21.38
N GLY A 105 28.39 20.91 22.68
CA GLY A 105 29.72 20.99 23.28
C GLY A 105 30.48 19.66 23.35
N LEU A 106 29.86 18.53 22.99
CA LEU A 106 30.47 17.20 23.02
C LEU A 106 31.20 16.84 21.72
N TYR A 107 31.14 17.70 20.69
CA TYR A 107 31.71 17.43 19.36
C TYR A 107 32.91 18.33 19.09
N GLY A 108 33.86 17.85 18.28
CA GLY A 108 35.08 18.58 17.96
C GLY A 108 34.85 19.78 17.04
N SER A 109 33.73 19.79 16.31
CA SER A 109 33.34 20.93 15.47
C SER A 109 31.83 21.06 15.29
N ARG A 110 31.41 22.26 14.84
CA ARG A 110 30.01 22.49 14.43
C ARG A 110 29.57 21.63 13.24
N ALA A 111 30.49 21.33 12.32
CA ALA A 111 30.20 20.49 11.16
C ALA A 111 29.92 19.05 11.58
N GLU A 112 30.76 18.50 12.47
CA GLU A 112 30.58 17.16 13.04
C GLU A 112 29.26 17.03 13.81
N TRP A 113 28.95 17.99 14.68
CA TRP A 113 27.65 18.04 15.37
C TRP A 113 26.48 18.07 14.39
N TRP A 114 26.60 18.82 13.30
CA TRP A 114 25.54 18.93 12.30
C TRP A 114 25.30 17.62 11.53
N GLU A 115 26.35 16.87 11.19
CA GLU A 115 26.21 15.54 10.58
C GLU A 115 25.43 14.57 11.50
N GLU A 116 25.74 14.59 12.79
CA GLU A 116 25.04 13.79 13.80
C GLU A 116 23.57 14.20 13.96
N VAL A 117 23.29 15.51 13.99
CA VAL A 117 21.92 16.02 14.03
C VAL A 117 21.13 15.57 12.79
N LYS A 118 21.69 15.63 11.58
CA LYS A 118 21.03 15.13 10.37
C LYS A 118 20.67 13.65 10.48
N GLY A 119 21.58 12.83 11.02
CA GLY A 119 21.33 11.42 11.31
C GLY A 119 20.15 11.23 12.28
N ARG A 120 20.11 12.00 13.37
CA ARG A 120 19.04 11.97 14.38
C ARG A 120 17.69 12.42 13.83
N VAL A 121 17.67 13.48 13.01
CA VAL A 121 16.46 13.96 12.32
C VAL A 121 15.88 12.85 11.44
N LYS A 122 16.72 12.22 10.61
CA LYS A 122 16.31 11.09 9.78
C LYS A 122 15.77 9.95 10.64
N GLY A 123 16.49 9.57 11.70
CA GLY A 123 16.07 8.51 12.63
C GLY A 123 14.70 8.77 13.24
N PHE A 124 14.48 9.97 13.76
CA PHE A 124 13.20 10.41 14.33
C PHE A 124 12.04 10.22 13.34
N PHE A 125 12.16 10.80 12.13
CA PHE A 125 11.07 10.73 11.16
C PHE A 125 10.87 9.34 10.56
N VAL A 126 11.91 8.50 10.48
CA VAL A 126 11.78 7.09 10.11
C VAL A 126 10.91 6.34 11.12
N VAL A 127 11.12 6.56 12.43
CA VAL A 127 10.34 5.91 13.48
C VAL A 127 8.88 6.37 13.41
N VAL A 128 8.64 7.68 13.41
CA VAL A 128 7.29 8.26 13.32
C VAL A 128 6.56 7.78 12.06
N GLY A 129 7.25 7.77 10.91
CA GLY A 129 6.69 7.30 9.65
C GLY A 129 6.33 5.81 9.67
N LYS A 130 7.17 4.96 10.29
CA LYS A 130 6.88 3.53 10.47
C LYS A 130 5.65 3.33 11.34
N GLU A 131 5.55 4.01 12.47
CA GLU A 131 4.40 3.90 13.37
C GLU A 131 3.10 4.34 12.70
N ARG A 132 3.11 5.47 12.00
CA ARG A 132 1.97 5.94 11.21
C ARG A 132 1.55 4.88 10.19
N ARG A 133 2.50 4.31 9.45
CA ARG A 133 2.23 3.26 8.45
C ARG A 133 1.64 2.00 9.08
N VAL A 134 2.09 1.60 10.27
CA VAL A 134 1.53 0.45 10.99
C VAL A 134 0.08 0.72 11.40
N LYS A 135 -0.21 1.89 11.97
CA LYS A 135 -1.58 2.30 12.34
C LYS A 135 -2.49 2.31 11.12
N GLU A 136 -2.05 2.94 10.04
CA GLU A 136 -2.77 3.01 8.78
C GLU A 136 -3.04 1.64 8.15
N ARG A 137 -2.06 0.71 8.22
CA ARG A 137 -2.23 -0.66 7.76
C ARG A 137 -3.24 -1.41 8.62
N ARG A 138 -3.25 -1.20 9.94
CA ARG A 138 -4.19 -1.84 10.86
C ARG A 138 -5.62 -1.40 10.58
N VAL A 139 -5.84 -0.10 10.36
CA VAL A 139 -7.14 0.45 9.95
C VAL A 139 -7.60 -0.17 8.63
N TRP A 140 -6.73 -0.15 7.61
CA TRP A 140 -7.05 -0.73 6.30
C TRP A 140 -7.38 -2.23 6.39
N ALA A 141 -6.59 -3.00 7.14
CA ALA A 141 -6.84 -4.42 7.34
C ALA A 141 -8.16 -4.68 8.09
N GLY A 142 -8.54 -3.80 9.02
CA GLY A 142 -9.85 -3.84 9.69
C GLY A 142 -11.00 -3.63 8.72
N LEU A 143 -10.91 -2.61 7.85
CA LEU A 143 -11.91 -2.35 6.82
C LEU A 143 -12.01 -3.49 5.82
N GLN A 144 -10.88 -4.03 5.35
CA GLN A 144 -10.89 -5.17 4.43
C GLN A 144 -11.54 -6.40 5.09
N ARG A 145 -11.29 -6.68 6.38
CA ARG A 145 -11.96 -7.78 7.10
C ARG A 145 -13.47 -7.55 7.21
N ARG A 146 -13.90 -6.32 7.53
CA ARG A 146 -15.33 -5.95 7.56
C ARG A 146 -15.97 -6.15 6.19
N LEU A 147 -15.32 -5.68 5.12
CA LEU A 147 -15.80 -5.84 3.75
C LEU A 147 -15.94 -7.32 3.39
N ASN A 148 -14.90 -8.14 3.62
CA ASN A 148 -14.93 -9.57 3.35
C ASN A 148 -16.08 -10.27 4.10
N ARG A 149 -16.30 -9.92 5.38
CA ARG A 149 -17.40 -10.47 6.19
C ARG A 149 -18.76 -10.10 5.62
N ASN A 150 -19.00 -8.81 5.38
CA ASN A 150 -20.29 -8.32 4.88
C ASN A 150 -20.60 -8.88 3.49
N PHE A 151 -19.59 -8.98 2.62
CA PHE A 151 -19.73 -9.59 1.30
C PHE A 151 -20.04 -11.09 1.39
N SER A 152 -19.43 -11.82 2.32
CA SER A 152 -19.72 -13.24 2.54
C SER A 152 -21.15 -13.46 3.04
N LEU A 153 -21.65 -12.60 3.94
CA LEU A 153 -23.04 -12.63 4.40
C LEU A 153 -24.02 -12.30 3.27
N LEU A 154 -23.69 -11.31 2.44
CA LEU A 154 -24.47 -10.96 1.25
C LEU A 154 -24.61 -12.15 0.29
N HIS A 155 -23.53 -12.87 0.03
CA HIS A 155 -23.55 -14.09 -0.81
C HIS A 155 -24.23 -15.28 -0.11
N GLY A 156 -24.30 -15.26 1.22
CA GLY A 156 -25.07 -16.23 2.02
C GLY A 156 -26.58 -15.96 2.03
N GLY A 157 -27.07 -14.96 1.29
CA GLY A 157 -28.49 -14.63 1.18
C GLY A 157 -29.00 -13.62 2.22
N PHE A 158 -28.11 -13.02 3.02
CA PHE A 158 -28.49 -11.99 3.98
C PHE A 158 -28.43 -10.59 3.33
N ASP A 159 -29.32 -9.69 3.71
CA ASP A 159 -29.24 -8.31 3.24
C ASP A 159 -28.19 -7.52 4.02
N PHE A 160 -27.00 -7.39 3.43
CA PHE A 160 -25.86 -6.60 3.94
C PHE A 160 -25.40 -5.53 2.94
N ARG A 161 -26.26 -5.17 1.97
CA ARG A 161 -25.87 -4.27 0.86
C ARG A 161 -25.47 -2.89 1.38
N ALA A 162 -26.23 -2.36 2.32
CA ALA A 162 -25.98 -1.04 2.90
C ALA A 162 -24.62 -1.00 3.62
N GLU A 163 -24.28 -2.03 4.38
CA GLU A 163 -23.05 -2.15 5.14
C GLU A 163 -21.84 -2.42 4.23
N VAL A 164 -22.02 -3.13 3.12
CA VAL A 164 -20.99 -3.23 2.07
C VAL A 164 -20.69 -1.83 1.53
N GLU A 165 -21.71 -1.09 1.09
CA GLU A 165 -21.54 0.25 0.52
C GLU A 165 -21.00 1.27 1.53
N GLU A 166 -21.37 1.16 2.80
CA GLU A 166 -20.77 1.95 3.88
C GLU A 166 -19.26 1.70 3.99
N VAL A 167 -18.84 0.43 4.10
CA VAL A 167 -17.41 0.11 4.20
C VAL A 167 -16.66 0.52 2.94
N LYS A 168 -17.27 0.38 1.74
CA LYS A 168 -16.66 0.86 0.50
C LYS A 168 -16.45 2.38 0.52
N ARG A 169 -17.42 3.15 1.01
CA ARG A 169 -17.29 4.62 1.18
C ARG A 169 -16.19 4.99 2.18
N GLU A 170 -16.12 4.30 3.34
CA GLU A 170 -15.05 4.50 4.32
C GLU A 170 -13.66 4.27 3.68
N MET A 171 -13.51 3.18 2.93
CA MET A 171 -12.26 2.86 2.22
C MET A 171 -11.92 3.89 1.14
N ALA A 172 -12.92 4.34 0.36
CA ALA A 172 -12.74 5.37 -0.67
C ALA A 172 -12.26 6.70 -0.07
N ALA A 173 -12.81 7.14 1.07
CA ALA A 173 -12.37 8.35 1.74
C ALA A 173 -10.90 8.28 2.19
N ILE A 174 -10.45 7.12 2.67
CA ILE A 174 -9.04 6.89 3.04
C ILE A 174 -8.16 6.85 1.77
N ALA A 175 -8.62 6.19 0.71
CA ALA A 175 -7.88 6.08 -0.55
C ALA A 175 -7.69 7.45 -1.22
N ALA A 176 -8.70 8.31 -1.20
CA ALA A 176 -8.63 9.67 -1.74
C ALA A 176 -7.55 10.52 -1.05
N ARG A 177 -7.36 10.38 0.26
CA ARG A 177 -6.27 11.05 0.99
C ARG A 177 -4.89 10.51 0.61
N ARG A 178 -4.80 9.26 0.13
CA ARG A 178 -3.55 8.59 -0.25
C ARG A 178 -3.17 8.80 -1.71
N SER A 179 -4.15 8.95 -2.62
CA SER A 179 -3.91 9.03 -4.07
C SER A 179 -3.02 10.23 -4.44
N GLN A 180 -3.12 11.34 -3.71
CA GLN A 180 -2.25 12.50 -3.88
C GLN A 180 -0.76 12.15 -3.73
N SER A 181 -0.40 11.31 -2.75
CA SER A 181 0.98 10.87 -2.56
C SER A 181 1.45 9.87 -3.61
N ILE A 182 0.54 9.10 -4.21
CA ILE A 182 0.85 8.14 -5.28
C ILE A 182 1.13 8.88 -6.59
N ILE A 183 0.28 9.86 -6.94
CA ILE A 183 0.45 10.71 -8.12
C ILE A 183 1.75 11.50 -8.05
N PHE A 184 2.11 12.01 -6.86
CA PHE A 184 3.40 12.67 -6.64
C PHE A 184 4.58 11.72 -6.96
N ARG A 185 4.54 10.48 -6.46
CA ARG A 185 5.60 9.49 -6.70
C ARG A 185 5.71 9.01 -8.13
N SER A 186 4.61 8.97 -8.89
CA SER A 186 4.69 8.60 -10.31
C SER A 186 5.44 9.63 -11.16
N LYS A 187 5.56 10.88 -10.67
CA LYS A 187 6.30 11.98 -11.33
C LYS A 187 7.68 12.22 -10.71
N GLU A 188 8.10 11.36 -9.79
CA GLU A 188 9.31 11.56 -8.98
C GLU A 188 10.58 11.70 -9.82
N ARG A 189 10.70 10.88 -10.88
CA ARG A 189 11.83 10.96 -11.81
C ARG A 189 11.89 12.28 -12.57
N GLU A 190 10.76 12.83 -13.00
CA GLU A 190 10.71 14.13 -13.69
C GLU A 190 11.08 15.28 -12.75
N VAL A 191 10.68 15.20 -11.48
CA VAL A 191 11.05 16.18 -10.45
C VAL A 191 12.55 16.09 -10.15
N ASP A 192 13.09 14.89 -9.98
CA ASP A 192 14.50 14.68 -9.66
C ASP A 192 15.44 15.09 -10.81
N GLU A 193 15.06 14.78 -12.06
CA GLU A 193 15.82 15.20 -13.25
C GLU A 193 15.69 16.70 -13.54
N GLY A 194 14.64 17.35 -13.03
CA GLY A 194 14.40 18.80 -13.15
C GLY A 194 14.93 19.64 -11.98
N GLU A 195 15.29 19.01 -10.86
CA GLU A 195 15.89 19.69 -9.71
C GLU A 195 17.32 20.14 -10.05
N THR A 196 17.48 21.45 -10.27
CA THR A 196 18.80 22.09 -10.33
C THR A 196 19.11 22.71 -8.97
N CYS A 197 20.34 22.54 -8.49
CA CYS A 197 20.83 23.33 -7.35
C CYS A 197 20.72 24.80 -7.74
N SER A 198 19.71 25.50 -7.20
CA SER A 198 19.64 26.94 -7.34
C SER A 198 20.92 27.53 -6.74
N ARG A 199 21.37 28.67 -7.25
CA ARG A 199 22.63 29.36 -6.88
C ARG A 199 22.80 29.66 -5.37
N PHE A 200 21.82 29.32 -4.55
CA PHE A 200 21.80 29.43 -3.08
C PHE A 200 22.13 28.11 -2.35
N PHE A 201 22.44 27.02 -3.07
CA PHE A 201 22.96 25.75 -2.56
C PHE A 201 24.15 25.27 -3.37
#